data_AF-A0A349MVZ6-F1
#
_entry.id   AF-A0A349MVZ6-F1
#
_cell.length_a   1.000
_cell.length_b   1.000
_cell.length_c   1.000
_cell.angle_alpha   90.00
_cell.angle_beta   90.00
_cell.angle_gamma   90.00
#
_symmetry.space_group_name_H-M   'P 1'
#
loop_
_entity.id
_entity.type
_entity.pdbx_description
1 polymer ?
#
loop_
_entity_poly.entity_id
_entity_poly.type
_entity_poly.pdbx_seq_one_letter_code
_entity_poly.pdbx_strand_id
1 'polypeptide(L)'
;PSQINYVIKTRFTIQNGYIVESKRGGGGYIRILKVNLLADADVLDNLLNDVVGDSINQHDAYAIVNSLFNDGVLKEREANIILSAIDKDTLNVTDHEVENTLRARILIGVLNRLRFED
;
A
#
# COMPACT_ATOMS: atom_id res chain seq x y z
N PRO A 1 8.16 -1.67 25.85
CA PRO A 1 7.87 -2.76 24.87
C PRO A 1 6.69 -2.46 23.92
N SER A 2 5.56 -1.96 24.45
CA SER A 2 4.34 -1.69 23.67
C SER A 2 4.48 -0.56 22.64
N GLN A 3 5.17 0.54 22.98
CA GLN A 3 5.33 1.69 22.08
C GLN A 3 6.08 1.34 20.79
N ILE A 4 7.13 0.53 20.89
CA ILE A 4 7.92 0.09 19.73
C ILE A 4 7.04 -0.77 18.81
N ASN A 5 6.26 -1.70 19.37
CA ASN A 5 5.34 -2.52 18.58
C ASN A 5 4.24 -1.70 17.91
N TYR A 6 3.73 -0.66 18.57
CA TYR A 6 2.74 0.25 17.98
C TYR A 6 3.32 0.99 16.78
N VAL A 7 4.53 1.56 16.91
CA VAL A 7 5.21 2.26 15.82
C VAL A 7 5.46 1.32 14.64
N ILE A 8 5.93 0.10 14.91
CA ILE A 8 6.16 -0.92 13.88
C ILE A 8 4.88 -1.20 13.08
N LYS A 9 3.78 -1.48 13.76
CA LYS A 9 2.51 -1.83 13.11
C LYS A 9 1.86 -0.68 12.33
N THR A 10 2.18 0.57 12.65
CA THR A 10 1.50 1.75 12.08
C THR A 10 2.35 2.52 11.07
N ARG A 11 3.67 2.47 11.17
CA ARG A 11 4.58 3.22 10.30
C ARG A 11 5.32 2.34 9.31
N PHE A 12 5.63 1.10 9.70
CA PHE A 12 6.46 0.19 8.90
C PHE A 12 5.60 -0.94 8.32
N THR A 13 4.66 -0.54 7.47
CA THR A 13 3.72 -1.43 6.78
C THR A 13 4.08 -1.54 5.30
N ILE A 14 3.57 -2.57 4.63
CA ILE A 14 3.78 -2.77 3.18
C ILE A 14 3.19 -1.60 2.40
N GLN A 15 2.00 -1.08 2.77
CA GLN A 15 1.44 0.11 2.12
C GLN A 15 2.32 1.37 2.24
N ASN A 16 3.20 1.43 3.24
CA ASN A 16 4.17 2.51 3.42
C ASN A 16 5.57 2.18 2.83
N GLY A 17 5.71 1.05 2.11
CA GLY A 17 6.97 0.65 1.47
C GLY A 17 7.94 -0.07 2.41
N TYR A 18 7.46 -0.74 3.46
CA TYR A 18 8.30 -1.44 4.42
C TYR A 18 7.90 -2.90 4.66
N ILE A 19 8.92 -3.75 4.83
CA ILE A 19 8.77 -5.13 5.30
C ILE A 19 9.43 -5.25 6.68
N VAL A 20 8.74 -5.94 7.59
CA VAL A 20 9.19 -6.15 8.97
C VAL A 20 9.41 -7.63 9.23
N GLU A 21 10.63 -8.02 9.54
CA GLU A 21 11.00 -9.35 10.02
C GLU A 21 11.26 -9.32 11.52
N SER A 22 10.90 -10.37 12.24
CA SER A 22 11.19 -10.47 13.67
C SER A 22 11.62 -11.88 14.08
N LYS A 23 12.57 -11.95 15.02
CA LYS A 23 13.03 -13.20 15.64
C LYS A 23 12.90 -13.11 17.16
N ARG A 24 12.28 -14.11 17.78
CA ARG A 24 12.16 -14.22 19.25
C ARG A 24 13.23 -15.17 19.82
N GLY A 25 13.53 -15.03 21.12
CA GLY A 25 14.54 -15.81 21.85
C GLY A 25 15.82 -15.03 22.17
N GLY A 26 16.85 -15.73 22.68
CA GLY A 26 18.16 -15.12 22.94
C GLY A 26 18.80 -14.59 21.65
N GLY A 27 19.15 -13.30 21.62
CA GLY A 27 19.63 -12.62 20.41
C GLY A 27 18.52 -12.24 19.42
N GLY A 28 17.27 -12.10 19.89
CA GLY A 28 16.16 -11.62 19.07
C GLY A 28 16.39 -10.22 18.49
N TYR A 29 15.81 -9.97 17.33
CA TYR A 29 15.89 -8.68 16.64
C TYR A 29 14.60 -8.41 15.86
N ILE A 30 14.46 -7.15 15.45
CA ILE A 30 13.47 -6.70 14.48
C ILE A 30 14.26 -6.06 13.35
N ARG A 31 14.02 -6.50 12.11
CA ARG A 31 14.61 -5.92 10.90
C ARG A 31 13.52 -5.22 10.12
N ILE A 32 13.76 -3.97 9.76
CA ILE A 32 12.84 -3.16 8.96
C ILE A 32 13.56 -2.83 7.66
N LEU A 33 12.98 -3.24 6.54
CA LEU A 33 13.54 -3.09 5.21
C LEU A 33 12.65 -2.12 4.42
N LYS A 34 13.25 -1.11 3.79
CA LYS A 34 12.56 -0.30 2.77
C LYS A 34 12.59 -1.08 1.45
N VAL A 35 11.43 -1.27 0.83
CA VAL A 35 11.29 -2.04 -0.41
C VAL A 35 10.69 -1.17 -1.51
N ASN A 36 11.09 -1.43 -2.75
CA ASN A 36 10.41 -0.86 -3.91
C ASN A 36 9.23 -1.78 -4.27
N LEU A 37 8.01 -1.24 -4.15
CA LEU A 37 6.78 -2.01 -4.31
C LEU A 37 6.59 -2.64 -5.69
N LEU A 38 7.19 -2.08 -6.75
CA LEU A 38 7.05 -2.60 -8.11
C LEU A 38 8.26 -3.40 -8.59
N ALA A 39 9.44 -3.20 -8.00
CA ALA A 39 10.66 -3.85 -8.46
C ALA A 39 10.74 -5.34 -8.05
N ASP A 40 10.03 -5.73 -7.00
CA ASP A 40 10.03 -7.08 -6.47
C ASP A 40 8.63 -7.71 -6.67
N ALA A 41 8.58 -8.75 -7.49
CA ALA A 41 7.33 -9.42 -7.86
C ALA A 41 6.62 -10.03 -6.65
N ASP A 42 7.36 -10.59 -5.69
CA ASP A 42 6.79 -11.17 -4.48
C ASP A 42 6.19 -10.07 -3.59
N VAL A 43 6.85 -8.91 -3.52
CA VAL A 43 6.33 -7.75 -2.78
C VAL A 43 5.07 -7.20 -3.42
N LEU A 44 5.03 -7.09 -4.75
CA LEU A 44 3.85 -6.66 -5.48
C LEU A 44 2.69 -7.66 -5.31
N ASP A 45 2.94 -8.96 -5.41
CA ASP A 45 1.91 -9.98 -5.22
C ASP A 45 1.37 -9.96 -3.79
N ASN A 46 2.21 -9.77 -2.78
CA ASN A 46 1.76 -9.58 -1.39
C ASN A 46 0.94 -8.29 -1.23
N LEU A 47 1.36 -7.19 -1.87
CA LEU A 47 0.60 -5.93 -1.86
C LEU A 47 -0.79 -6.13 -2.48
N LEU A 48 -0.87 -6.79 -3.64
CA LEU A 48 -2.11 -7.02 -4.36
C LEU A 48 -3.06 -7.94 -3.59
N ASN A 49 -2.55 -9.06 -3.07
CA ASN A 49 -3.38 -10.10 -2.47
C ASN A 49 -3.70 -9.84 -0.99
N ASP A 50 -2.72 -9.43 -0.19
CA ASP A 50 -2.86 -9.37 1.27
C ASP A 50 -3.18 -7.97 1.80
N VAL A 51 -2.75 -6.91 1.08
CA VAL A 51 -2.96 -5.52 1.52
C VAL A 51 -4.16 -4.89 0.83
N VAL A 52 -4.23 -4.97 -0.51
CA VAL A 52 -5.36 -4.43 -1.28
C VAL A 52 -6.53 -5.40 -1.29
N GLY A 53 -6.27 -6.66 -1.66
CA GLY A 53 -7.27 -7.74 -1.67
C GLY A 53 -8.56 -7.33 -2.38
N ASP A 54 -9.70 -7.74 -1.80
CA ASP A 54 -11.04 -7.43 -2.32
C ASP A 54 -11.60 -6.09 -1.83
N SER A 55 -10.96 -5.43 -0.88
CA SER A 55 -11.47 -4.23 -0.21
C SER A 55 -10.34 -3.46 0.47
N ILE A 56 -10.26 -2.16 0.20
CA ILE A 56 -9.30 -1.27 0.83
C ILE A 56 -9.93 0.08 1.18
N ASN A 57 -9.63 0.59 2.38
CA ASN A 57 -10.08 1.91 2.80
C ASN A 57 -9.25 3.03 2.13
N GLN A 58 -9.76 4.27 2.17
CA GLN A 58 -9.09 5.41 1.54
C GLN A 58 -7.69 5.68 2.14
N HIS A 59 -7.51 5.52 3.46
CA HIS A 59 -6.25 5.82 4.12
C HIS A 59 -5.12 4.91 3.63
N ASP A 60 -5.36 3.60 3.62
CA ASP A 60 -4.37 2.61 3.17
C ASP A 60 -4.13 2.72 1.66
N ALA A 61 -5.17 2.97 0.86
CA ALA A 61 -4.99 3.22 -0.57
C ALA A 61 -4.12 4.46 -0.85
N TYR A 62 -4.32 5.54 -0.08
CA TYR A 62 -3.50 6.74 -0.18
C TYR A 62 -2.05 6.49 0.23
N ALA A 63 -1.82 5.65 1.26
CA ALA A 63 -0.47 5.26 1.66
C ALA A 63 0.28 4.57 0.51
N ILE A 64 -0.39 3.65 -0.20
CA ILE A 64 0.20 2.95 -1.36
C ILE A 64 0.60 3.95 -2.44
N VAL A 65 -0.32 4.83 -2.87
CA VAL A 65 -0.05 5.82 -3.93
C VAL A 65 1.08 6.76 -3.53
N ASN A 66 1.11 7.20 -2.27
CA ASN A 66 2.19 8.03 -1.75
C ASN A 66 3.52 7.28 -1.71
N SER A 67 3.55 5.99 -1.37
CA SER A 67 4.77 5.18 -1.42
C SER A 67 5.32 5.11 -2.84
N LEU A 68 4.46 4.84 -3.83
CA LEU A 68 4.85 4.80 -5.24
C LEU A 68 5.41 6.15 -5.73
N PHE A 69 4.81 7.27 -5.31
CA PHE A 69 5.34 8.60 -5.59
C PHE A 69 6.72 8.82 -4.93
N ASN A 70 6.84 8.49 -3.64
CA ASN A 70 8.09 8.66 -2.89
C ASN A 70 9.24 7.79 -3.42
N ASP A 71 8.92 6.65 -4.01
CA ASP A 71 9.89 5.74 -4.62
C ASP A 71 10.21 6.11 -6.08
N GLY A 72 9.62 7.20 -6.59
CA GLY A 72 9.86 7.73 -7.93
C GLY A 72 9.19 6.94 -9.05
N VAL A 73 8.31 5.99 -8.72
CA VAL A 73 7.49 5.24 -9.68
C VAL A 73 6.47 6.16 -10.33
N LEU A 74 5.81 7.00 -9.52
CA LEU A 74 4.83 7.97 -10.00
C LEU A 74 5.41 9.36 -9.94
N LYS A 75 5.07 10.19 -10.93
CA LYS A 75 5.20 11.64 -10.85
C LYS A 75 4.05 12.21 -10.04
N GLU A 76 4.25 13.41 -9.50
CA GLU A 76 3.24 14.11 -8.69
C GLU A 76 1.89 14.20 -9.39
N ARG A 77 1.88 14.52 -10.69
CA ARG A 77 0.65 14.61 -11.48
C ARG A 77 -0.09 13.27 -11.59
N GLU A 78 0.63 12.17 -11.78
CA GLU A 78 0.06 10.82 -11.89
C GLU A 78 -0.52 10.39 -10.54
N ALA A 79 0.23 10.60 -9.46
CA ALA A 79 -0.24 10.36 -8.10
C ALA A 79 -1.53 11.13 -7.79
N ASN A 80 -1.57 12.44 -8.11
CA ASN A 80 -2.77 13.26 -7.89
C ASN A 80 -3.99 12.78 -8.69
N ILE A 81 -3.80 12.33 -9.93
CA ILE A 81 -4.89 11.77 -10.75
C ILE A 81 -5.43 10.48 -10.09
N ILE A 82 -4.54 9.58 -9.67
CA ILE A 82 -4.94 8.32 -9.03
C ILE A 82 -5.65 8.59 -7.71
N LEU A 83 -5.12 9.47 -6.86
CA LEU A 83 -5.72 9.87 -5.59
C LEU A 83 -7.13 10.43 -5.80
N SER A 84 -7.31 11.31 -6.79
CA SER A 84 -8.63 11.84 -7.13
C SER A 84 -9.59 10.74 -7.58
N ALA A 85 -9.13 9.77 -8.38
CA ALA A 85 -9.99 8.70 -8.89
C ALA A 85 -10.51 7.75 -7.81
N ILE A 86 -9.80 7.63 -6.68
CA ILE A 86 -10.13 6.73 -5.58
C ILE A 86 -10.66 7.46 -4.34
N ASP A 87 -10.78 8.78 -4.39
CA ASP A 87 -11.27 9.60 -3.28
C ASP A 87 -12.74 9.28 -2.96
N LYS A 88 -13.10 9.27 -1.68
CA LYS A 88 -14.48 9.01 -1.24
C LYS A 88 -15.51 9.92 -1.90
N ASP A 89 -15.19 11.20 -2.11
CA ASP A 89 -16.13 12.18 -2.64
C ASP A 89 -16.28 11.99 -4.16
N THR A 90 -15.26 11.42 -4.80
CA THR A 90 -15.30 11.04 -6.22
C THR A 90 -16.06 9.75 -6.44
N LEU A 91 -15.84 8.73 -5.61
CA LEU A 91 -16.58 7.47 -5.70
C LEU A 91 -18.04 7.67 -5.30
N ASN A 92 -18.30 8.46 -4.27
CA ASN A 92 -19.63 8.87 -3.79
C ASN A 92 -20.63 7.69 -3.72
N VAL A 93 -20.18 6.58 -3.12
CA VAL A 93 -20.98 5.36 -2.95
C VAL A 93 -21.53 5.34 -1.52
N THR A 94 -22.85 5.19 -1.38
CA THR A 94 -23.50 5.20 -0.05
C THR A 94 -23.08 4.02 0.83
N ASP A 95 -22.81 2.87 0.22
CA ASP A 95 -22.35 1.67 0.93
C ASP A 95 -20.82 1.65 1.00
N HIS A 96 -20.29 1.77 2.22
CA HIS A 96 -18.85 1.81 2.48
C HIS A 96 -18.10 0.53 2.06
N GLU A 97 -18.73 -0.65 2.16
CA GLU A 97 -18.08 -1.90 1.74
C GLU A 97 -17.94 -1.94 0.22
N VAL A 98 -19.00 -1.55 -0.49
CA VAL A 98 -18.98 -1.45 -1.96
C VAL A 98 -17.99 -0.37 -2.42
N GLU A 99 -17.92 0.76 -1.71
CA GLU A 99 -16.95 1.82 -1.97
C GLU A 99 -15.50 1.30 -1.86
N ASN A 100 -15.19 0.58 -0.78
CA ASN A 100 -13.86 0.03 -0.55
C ASN A 100 -13.49 -1.07 -1.57
N THR A 101 -14.44 -1.91 -1.98
CA THR A 101 -14.24 -2.88 -3.06
C THR A 101 -14.02 -2.22 -4.41
N LEU A 102 -14.78 -1.17 -4.73
CA LEU A 102 -14.58 -0.40 -5.96
C LEU A 102 -13.19 0.25 -5.97
N ARG A 103 -12.78 0.84 -4.85
CA ARG A 103 -11.44 1.41 -4.64
C ARG A 103 -10.34 0.37 -4.86
N ALA A 104 -10.48 -0.82 -4.26
CA ALA A 104 -9.53 -1.92 -4.43
C ALA A 104 -9.37 -2.30 -5.90
N ARG A 105 -10.49 -2.44 -6.64
CA ARG A 105 -10.47 -2.76 -8.08
C ARG A 105 -9.75 -1.71 -8.92
N ILE A 106 -10.01 -0.43 -8.67
CA ILE A 106 -9.32 0.66 -9.36
C ILE A 106 -7.82 0.58 -9.09
N LEU A 107 -7.42 0.43 -7.83
CA LEU A 107 -6.02 0.39 -7.42
C LEU A 107 -5.28 -0.84 -8.00
N ILE A 108 -5.90 -2.02 -7.99
CA ILE A 108 -5.37 -3.23 -8.63
C ILE A 108 -5.16 -2.99 -10.13
N GLY A 109 -6.10 -2.32 -10.80
CA GLY A 109 -5.97 -1.97 -12.22
C GLY A 109 -4.77 -1.06 -12.48
N VAL A 110 -4.56 -0.05 -11.63
CA VAL A 110 -3.41 0.86 -11.70
C VAL A 110 -2.10 0.11 -11.45
N LEU A 111 -2.01 -0.66 -10.37
CA LEU A 111 -0.80 -1.41 -10.00
C LEU A 111 -0.41 -2.42 -11.09
N ASN A 112 -1.38 -3.15 -11.64
CA ASN A 112 -1.14 -4.06 -12.75
C ASN A 112 -0.68 -3.32 -14.01
N ARG A 113 -1.16 -2.11 -14.26
CA ARG A 113 -0.71 -1.32 -15.43
C ARG A 113 0.74 -0.87 -15.27
N LEU A 114 1.10 -0.37 -14.09
CA LEU A 114 2.46 0.06 -13.78
C LEU A 114 3.47 -1.10 -13.83
N ARG A 115 3.04 -2.34 -13.53
CA ARG A 115 3.88 -3.55 -13.66
C ARG A 115 4.45 -3.75 -15.07
N PHE A 116 3.77 -3.27 -16.11
CA PHE A 116 4.13 -3.51 -17.51
C PHE A 116 4.68 -2.29 -18.24
N GLU A 117 4.90 -1.17 -17.56
CA GLU A 117 5.59 -0.02 -18.15
C GLU A 117 7.10 -0.20 -17.99
N ASP A 118 7.74 -0.63 -19.10
CA ASP A 118 9.18 -0.54 -19.35
C ASP A 118 9.56 0.81 -19.99
#